data_AF-A0A0F9K2G9-F1
#
_entry.id   AF-A0A0F9K2G9-F1
#
_cell.length_a   1.000
_cell.length_b   1.000
_cell.length_c   1.000
_cell.angle_alpha   90.00
_cell.angle_beta   90.00
_cell.angle_gamma   90.00
#
_symmetry.space_group_name_H-M   'P 1'
#
loop_
_entity.id
_entity.type
_entity.pdbx_description
1 polymer ?
#
loop_
_entity_poly.entity_id
_entity_poly.type
_entity_poly.pdbx_seq_one_letter_code
_entity_poly.pdbx_strand_id
1 'polypeptide(L)'
;MKVKLVRNWFNPKGHRMRVTGKGTVYDMPDEWKDKLPSTAVIVEEDFVEPSVDISEPETFSELNKLQELKRDTAEAIAEDTHNTLEASKKEQAKRNRQAGAKRAREARLAKDKENKHV
;
A
#
# COMPACT_ATOMS: atom_id res chain seq x y z
N MET A 1 1.15 11.49 -24.15
CA MET A 1 1.02 10.06 -23.77
C MET A 1 0.29 9.90 -22.44
N LYS A 2 -0.55 8.85 -22.28
CA LYS A 2 -1.16 8.51 -20.98
C LYS A 2 -0.27 7.54 -20.19
N VAL A 3 0.02 7.88 -18.94
CA VAL A 3 0.91 7.11 -18.06
C VAL A 3 0.20 6.82 -16.74
N LYS A 4 0.07 5.55 -16.39
CA LYS A 4 -0.40 5.11 -15.08
C LYS A 4 0.78 5.08 -14.11
N LEU A 5 0.73 5.95 -13.10
CA LEU A 5 1.67 5.96 -12.00
C LEU A 5 1.11 5.13 -10.84
N VAL A 6 1.92 4.19 -10.33
CA VAL A 6 1.57 3.35 -9.17
C VAL A 6 2.05 3.96 -7.84
N ARG A 7 2.96 4.94 -7.89
CA ARG A 7 3.53 5.62 -6.71
C ARG A 7 3.70 7.11 -6.95
N ASN A 8 3.76 7.87 -5.86
CA ASN A 8 4.14 9.27 -5.89
C ASN A 8 5.45 9.46 -6.67
N TRP A 9 5.46 10.44 -7.56
CA TRP A 9 6.61 10.72 -8.41
C TRP A 9 6.82 12.22 -8.54
N PHE A 10 8.08 12.63 -8.64
CA PHE A 10 8.45 14.01 -8.94
C PHE A 10 8.78 14.08 -10.42
N ASN A 11 8.07 14.93 -11.14
CA ASN A 11 8.31 15.10 -12.56
C ASN A 11 9.62 15.88 -12.80
N PRO A 12 10.15 15.90 -14.04
CA PRO A 12 11.37 16.63 -14.39
C PRO A 12 11.29 18.15 -14.18
N LYS A 13 10.08 18.70 -14.01
CA LYS A 13 9.83 20.11 -13.71
C LYS A 13 9.78 20.40 -12.20
N GLY A 14 9.98 19.39 -11.35
CA GLY A 14 9.98 19.52 -9.88
C GLY A 14 8.60 19.47 -9.21
N HIS A 15 7.52 19.24 -9.96
CA HIS A 15 6.18 19.07 -9.39
C HIS A 15 5.95 17.64 -8.90
N ARG A 16 5.37 17.51 -7.71
CA ARG A 16 5.00 16.23 -7.12
C ARG A 16 3.65 15.77 -7.63
N MET A 17 3.65 14.67 -8.36
CA MET A 17 2.45 13.94 -8.78
C MET A 17 2.06 12.96 -7.68
N ARG A 18 0.88 13.18 -7.08
CA ARG A 18 0.38 12.37 -5.98
C ARG A 18 -0.55 11.28 -6.51
N VAL A 19 -0.16 10.03 -6.32
CA VAL A 19 -0.98 8.88 -6.69
C VAL A 19 -1.90 8.52 -5.53
N THR A 20 -3.18 8.32 -5.82
CA THR A 20 -4.19 7.83 -4.87
C THR A 20 -4.67 6.44 -5.25
N GLY A 21 -4.89 5.57 -4.27
CA GLY A 21 -5.43 4.22 -4.52
C GLY A 21 -4.47 3.30 -5.29
N LYS A 22 -5.00 2.57 -6.28
CA LYS A 22 -4.28 1.52 -7.04
C LYS A 22 -3.49 2.05 -8.25
N GLY A 23 -3.36 3.37 -8.38
CA GLY A 23 -2.64 4.04 -9.46
C GLY A 23 -3.49 5.09 -10.15
N THR A 24 -2.87 6.20 -10.53
CA THR A 24 -3.54 7.34 -11.17
C THR A 24 -2.97 7.52 -12.57
N VAL A 25 -3.84 7.69 -13.56
CA VAL A 25 -3.45 7.94 -14.94
C VAL A 25 -3.26 9.44 -15.14
N TYR A 26 -2.14 9.83 -15.71
CA TYR A 26 -1.83 11.21 -16.05
C TYR A 26 -1.53 11.33 -17.53
N ASP A 27 -1.95 12.44 -18.11
CA ASP A 27 -1.47 12.86 -19.42
C ASP A 27 -0.11 13.55 -19.26
N MET A 28 0.88 13.06 -20.00
CA MET A 28 2.26 13.50 -19.92
C MET A 28 2.85 13.75 -21.30
N PRO A 29 3.77 14.72 -21.44
CA PRO A 29 4.49 14.93 -22.68
C PRO A 29 5.44 13.75 -22.96
N ASP A 30 5.56 13.36 -24.22
CA ASP A 30 6.36 12.20 -24.64
C ASP A 30 7.86 12.36 -24.30
N GLU A 31 8.34 13.60 -24.15
CA GLU A 31 9.69 13.94 -23.67
C GLU A 31 10.03 13.33 -22.30
N TRP A 32 9.02 12.98 -21.50
CA TRP A 32 9.21 12.43 -20.16
C TRP A 32 9.30 10.91 -20.15
N LYS A 33 9.11 10.24 -21.29
CA LYS A 33 9.12 8.78 -21.42
C LYS A 33 10.37 8.14 -20.79
N ASP A 34 11.55 8.72 -21.03
CA ASP A 34 12.82 8.22 -20.48
C ASP A 34 13.08 8.60 -19.01
N LYS A 35 12.29 9.54 -18.48
CA LYS A 35 12.40 10.04 -17.10
C LYS A 35 11.33 9.45 -16.18
N LEU A 36 10.42 8.64 -16.72
CA LEU A 36 9.37 7.99 -15.95
C LEU A 36 9.98 7.08 -14.88
N PRO A 37 9.31 6.93 -13.73
CA PRO A 37 9.73 5.95 -12.75
C PRO A 37 9.56 4.55 -13.35
N SER A 38 10.45 3.61 -13.00
CA SER A 38 10.40 2.22 -13.50
C SER A 38 9.08 1.47 -13.26
N THR A 39 8.23 2.00 -12.39
CA THR A 39 6.91 1.47 -12.03
C THR A 39 5.77 2.08 -12.87
N ALA A 40 6.08 3.01 -13.77
CA ALA A 40 5.09 3.64 -14.64
C ALA A 40 4.73 2.68 -15.77
N VAL A 41 3.43 2.60 -16.08
CA VAL A 41 2.92 1.82 -17.20
C VAL A 41 2.32 2.80 -18.19
N ILE A 42 2.83 2.82 -19.42
CA ILE A 42 2.22 3.58 -20.52
C ILE A 42 0.95 2.83 -20.92
N VAL A 43 -0.18 3.52 -20.91
CA VAL A 43 -1.48 2.93 -21.23
C VAL A 43 -1.98 3.52 -22.54
N GLU A 44 -2.56 2.68 -23.39
CA GLU A 44 -3.16 3.11 -24.67
C GLU A 44 -4.35 4.05 -24.45
N GLU A 45 -4.62 4.92 -25.42
CA GLU A 45 -5.56 6.05 -25.31
C GLU A 45 -7.00 5.65 -24.93
N ASP A 46 -7.37 4.39 -25.21
CA ASP A 46 -8.68 3.79 -24.92
C ASP A 46 -8.86 3.29 -23.48
N PHE A 47 -7.91 3.54 -22.58
CA PHE A 47 -8.11 3.24 -21.17
C PHE A 47 -9.11 4.23 -20.56
N VAL A 48 -10.38 3.82 -20.62
CA VAL A 48 -11.46 4.31 -19.76
C VAL A 48 -11.21 3.70 -18.39
N GLU A 49 -10.67 4.49 -17.46
CA GLU A 49 -10.81 4.16 -16.04
C GLU A 49 -12.31 3.97 -15.80
N PRO A 50 -12.77 2.88 -15.16
CA PRO A 50 -14.18 2.75 -14.82
C PRO A 50 -14.51 3.90 -13.88
N SER A 51 -15.00 5.00 -14.44
CA SER A 51 -15.60 6.08 -13.69
C SER A 51 -16.75 5.42 -12.95
N VAL A 52 -16.63 5.29 -11.64
CA VAL A 52 -17.83 5.24 -10.81
C VAL A 52 -18.52 6.54 -11.15
N ASP A 53 -19.57 6.45 -11.96
CA ASP A 53 -20.44 7.57 -12.25
C ASP A 53 -21.06 7.93 -10.91
N ILE A 54 -20.43 8.88 -10.21
CA ILE A 54 -21.06 9.57 -9.10
C ILE A 54 -21.94 10.63 -9.77
N SER A 55 -22.90 10.17 -10.58
CA SER A 55 -24.02 11.00 -10.96
C SER A 55 -24.61 11.48 -9.62
N GLU A 56 -24.78 12.78 -9.47
CA GLU A 56 -25.52 13.29 -8.32
C GLU A 56 -26.86 12.55 -8.31
N PRO A 57 -27.21 11.84 -7.22
CA PRO A 57 -28.40 11.02 -7.20
C PRO A 57 -29.60 11.92 -7.52
N GLU A 58 -30.29 11.64 -8.63
CA GLU A 58 -31.42 12.46 -9.06
C GLU A 58 -32.62 12.29 -8.11
N THR A 59 -32.61 11.23 -7.29
CA THR A 59 -33.64 10.92 -6.30
C THR A 59 -33.09 10.45 -4.95
N PHE A 60 -33.84 10.73 -3.88
CA PHE A 60 -33.53 10.30 -2.50
C PHE A 60 -33.31 8.78 -2.35
N SER A 61 -33.93 7.97 -3.21
CA SER A 61 -33.80 6.50 -3.20
C SER A 61 -32.40 6.04 -3.63
N GLU A 62 -31.78 6.73 -4.60
CA GLU A 62 -30.44 6.41 -5.08
C GLU A 62 -29.35 6.85 -4.09
N LEU A 63 -29.58 7.96 -3.40
CA LEU A 63 -28.70 8.46 -2.34
C LEU A 63 -28.62 7.46 -1.18
N ASN A 64 -29.75 6.84 -0.83
CA ASN A 64 -29.81 5.85 0.25
C ASN A 64 -29.06 4.56 -0.11
N LYS A 65 -29.22 4.06 -1.35
CA LYS A 65 -28.46 2.91 -1.86
C LYS A 65 -26.95 3.17 -1.89
N LEU A 66 -26.53 4.37 -2.28
CA LEU A 66 -25.12 4.79 -2.27
C LEU A 66 -24.56 4.87 -0.83
N GLN A 67 -25.37 5.27 0.15
CA GLN A 67 -24.95 5.28 1.55
C GLN A 67 -24.83 3.88 2.14
N GLU A 68 -25.76 2.97 1.81
CA GLU A 68 -25.70 1.56 2.22
C GLU A 68 -24.44 0.88 1.65
N LEU A 69 -24.18 1.02 0.35
CA LEU A 69 -22.96 0.51 -0.28
C LEU A 69 -21.67 1.07 0.34
N LYS A 70 -21.65 2.36 0.71
CA LYS A 70 -20.51 2.98 1.40
C LYS A 70 -20.32 2.47 2.83
N ARG A 71 -21.41 2.12 3.53
CA ARG A 71 -21.34 1.51 4.87
C ARG A 71 -20.79 0.09 4.81
N ASP A 72 -21.34 -0.73 3.93
CA ASP A 72 -20.93 -2.14 3.80
C ASP A 72 -19.45 -2.25 3.38
N THR A 73 -19.02 -1.39 2.45
CA THR A 73 -17.60 -1.34 2.05
C THR A 73 -16.68 -0.83 3.16
N ALA A 74 -17.12 0.17 3.94
CA ALA A 74 -16.33 0.67 5.07
C ALA A 74 -16.20 -0.38 6.18
N GLU A 75 -17.26 -1.14 6.46
CA GLU A 75 -17.28 -2.20 7.47
C GLU A 75 -16.37 -3.37 7.08
N ALA A 76 -16.44 -3.81 5.82
CA ALA A 76 -15.54 -4.84 5.29
C ALA A 76 -14.05 -4.42 5.34
N ILE A 77 -13.73 -3.16 5.04
CA ILE A 77 -12.37 -2.63 5.14
C ILE A 77 -11.90 -2.56 6.61
N ALA A 78 -12.79 -2.19 7.53
CA ALA A 78 -12.47 -2.12 8.95
C ALA A 78 -12.17 -3.50 9.55
N GLU A 79 -12.92 -4.53 9.15
CA GLU A 79 -12.68 -5.90 9.60
C GLU A 79 -11.36 -6.46 9.06
N ASP A 80 -11.08 -6.25 7.76
CA ASP A 80 -9.86 -6.75 7.12
C ASP A 80 -8.60 -6.07 7.67
N THR A 81 -8.69 -4.75 7.94
CA THR A 81 -7.59 -4.01 8.58
C THR A 81 -7.34 -4.48 10.01
N HIS A 82 -8.39 -4.74 10.79
CA HIS A 82 -8.26 -5.28 12.16
C HIS A 82 -7.58 -6.66 12.16
N ASN A 83 -8.02 -7.57 11.29
CA ASN A 83 -7.45 -8.92 11.18
C ASN A 83 -5.98 -8.90 10.75
N THR A 84 -5.63 -8.04 9.80
CA THR A 84 -4.24 -7.87 9.34
C THR A 84 -3.34 -7.34 10.46
N LEU A 85 -3.83 -6.40 11.26
CA LEU A 85 -3.08 -5.78 12.35
C LEU A 85 -2.85 -6.77 13.51
N GLU A 86 -3.85 -7.58 13.84
CA GLU A 86 -3.73 -8.68 14.80
C GLU A 86 -2.72 -9.76 14.34
N ALA A 87 -2.78 -10.17 13.07
CA ALA A 87 -1.83 -11.13 12.51
C ALA A 87 -0.38 -10.61 12.57
N SER A 88 -0.19 -9.33 12.23
CA SER A 88 1.12 -8.66 12.28
C SER A 88 1.69 -8.60 13.70
N LYS A 89 0.86 -8.24 14.70
CA LYS A 89 1.26 -8.22 16.12
C LYS A 89 1.68 -9.61 16.61
N LYS A 90 0.93 -10.66 16.25
CA LYS A 90 1.25 -12.04 16.64
C LYS A 90 2.58 -12.51 16.04
N GLU A 91 2.82 -12.19 14.77
CA GLU A 91 4.08 -12.52 14.09
C GLU A 91 5.27 -11.74 14.70
N GLN A 92 5.09 -10.46 15.02
CA GLN A 92 6.12 -9.66 15.69
C GLN A 92 6.46 -10.23 17.08
N ALA A 93 5.44 -10.62 17.86
CA ALA A 93 5.65 -11.25 19.16
C ALA A 93 6.42 -12.58 19.05
N LYS A 94 6.11 -13.40 18.04
CA LYS A 94 6.81 -14.66 17.77
C LYS A 94 8.28 -14.43 17.43
N ARG A 95 8.57 -13.47 16.56
CA ARG A 95 9.95 -13.09 16.20
C ARG A 95 10.74 -12.58 17.39
N ASN A 96 10.14 -11.74 18.24
CA ASN A 96 10.78 -11.23 19.45
C ASN A 96 11.14 -12.35 20.43
N ARG A 97 10.24 -13.33 20.63
CA ARG A 97 10.52 -14.51 21.46
C ARG A 97 11.67 -15.35 20.92
N GLN A 98 11.70 -15.59 19.61
CA GLN A 98 12.77 -16.35 18.97
C GLN A 98 14.12 -15.62 19.05
N ALA A 99 14.12 -14.30 18.83
CA ALA A 99 15.32 -13.47 18.96
C ALA A 99 15.84 -13.47 20.41
N GLY A 100 14.95 -13.35 21.40
CA GLY A 100 15.31 -13.44 22.82
C GLY A 100 15.90 -14.80 23.18
N ALA A 101 15.27 -15.89 22.73
CA ALA A 101 15.77 -17.25 22.96
C ALA A 101 17.15 -17.48 22.30
N LYS A 102 17.37 -16.96 21.09
CA LYS A 102 18.66 -17.02 20.41
C LYS A 102 19.75 -16.27 21.19
N ARG A 103 19.48 -15.02 21.60
CA ARG A 103 20.41 -14.23 22.42
C ARG A 103 20.75 -14.91 23.74
N ALA A 104 19.77 -15.53 24.40
CA ALA A 104 20.00 -16.27 25.64
C ALA A 104 20.90 -17.50 25.44
N ARG A 105 20.76 -18.21 24.31
CA ARG A 105 21.64 -19.34 23.95
C ARG A 105 23.06 -18.87 23.65
N GLU A 106 23.20 -17.80 22.86
CA GLU A 106 24.51 -17.20 22.54
C GLU A 106 25.23 -16.71 23.80
N ALA A 107 24.51 -16.06 24.73
CA ALA A 107 25.08 -15.61 26.00
C ALA A 107 25.55 -16.76 26.90
N ARG A 108 24.84 -17.90 26.93
CA ARG A 108 25.29 -19.10 27.64
C ARG A 108 26.55 -19.70 27.02
N LEU A 109 26.58 -19.84 25.68
CA LEU A 109 27.75 -20.34 24.96
C LEU A 109 28.97 -19.44 25.14
N ALA A 110 28.79 -18.12 25.22
CA ALA A 110 29.87 -17.18 25.50
C ALA A 110 30.47 -17.39 26.89
N LYS A 111 29.61 -17.52 27.93
CA LYS A 111 30.06 -17.81 29.31
C LYS A 111 30.77 -19.17 29.43
N ASP A 112 30.28 -20.19 28.74
CA ASP A 112 30.90 -21.52 28.76
C ASP A 112 32.28 -21.54 28.07
N LYS A 113 32.51 -20.66 27.09
CA LYS A 113 33.83 -20.48 26.46
C LYS A 113 34.79 -19.71 27.36
N GLU A 114 34.30 -18.69 28.04
CA GLU A 114 35.09 -17.88 28.98
C GLU A 114 35.57 -18.73 30.18
N ASN A 115 34.71 -19.60 30.71
CA ASN A 115 35.06 -20.54 31.80
C ASN A 115 36.02 -21.67 31.41
N LYS A 116 36.22 -21.96 30.11
CA LYS A 116 37.15 -23.02 29.65
C LYS A 116 38.58 -22.53 29.41
N HIS A 117 38.81 -21.22 29.50
CA HIS A 117 40.13 -20.59 29.35
C HIS A 117 40.74 -20.11 30.67
N VAL A 118 40.16 -20.52 31.81
CA VAL A 118 40.74 -20.43 33.16
C VAL A 118 41.14 -21.84 33.60
#